data_AF-K1PFZ3-F1
#
_entry.id   AF-K1PFZ3-F1
#
_cell.length_a   1.000
_cell.length_b   1.000
_cell.length_c   1.000
_cell.angle_alpha   90.00
_cell.angle_beta   90.00
_cell.angle_gamma   90.00
#
_symmetry.space_group_name_H-M   'P 1'
#
loop_
_entity.id
_entity.type
_entity.pdbx_description
1 polymer ?
#
loop_
_entity_poly.entity_id
_entity_poly.type
_entity_poly.pdbx_seq_one_letter_code
_entity_poly.pdbx_strand_id
1 'polypeptide(L)'
;MGPVHVISISTEYFFFINYGILQPIHMYEWLEKDLQEASKPENRAKQPWIIAMGHRPMYCSNNDHDDCTHHESLVSFSLMY
;
A
#
# COMPACT_ATOMS: atom_id res chain seq x y z
N MET A 1 -15.28 -1.69 -7.97
CA MET A 1 -15.81 -2.73 -8.87
C MET A 1 -16.82 -3.58 -8.12
N GLY A 2 -18.12 -3.40 -8.39
CA GLY A 2 -19.16 -4.08 -7.61
C GLY A 2 -18.95 -3.90 -6.10
N PRO A 3 -18.95 -4.99 -5.30
CA PRO A 3 -18.79 -4.94 -3.84
C PRO A 3 -17.34 -4.74 -3.37
N VAL A 4 -16.41 -4.43 -4.28
CA VAL A 4 -14.98 -4.32 -3.99
C VAL A 4 -14.46 -2.92 -4.26
N HIS A 5 -13.82 -2.33 -3.26
CA HIS A 5 -12.94 -1.16 -3.37
C HIS A 5 -11.50 -1.65 -3.59
N VAL A 6 -10.93 -1.34 -4.74
CA VAL A 6 -9.59 -1.81 -5.13
C VAL A 6 -8.63 -0.64 -5.11
N ILE A 7 -7.54 -0.78 -4.38
CA ILE A 7 -6.50 0.22 -4.20
C ILE A 7 -5.22 -0.36 -4.79
N SER A 8 -4.57 0.38 -5.69
CA SER A 8 -3.25 0.05 -6.21
C SER A 8 -2.27 1.12 -5.77
N ILE A 9 -1.24 0.73 -5.03
CA ILE A 9 -0.18 1.65 -4.58
C ILE A 9 1.13 1.37 -5.31
N SER A 10 1.94 2.41 -5.47
CA SER A 10 3.29 2.29 -6.02
C SER A 10 4.28 2.02 -4.89
N THR A 11 4.66 0.75 -4.73
CA THR A 11 5.67 0.34 -3.75
C THR A 11 7.08 0.83 -4.10
N GLU A 12 7.33 1.18 -5.37
CA GLU A 12 8.61 1.69 -5.84
C GLU A 12 9.00 3.03 -5.21
N TYR A 13 8.02 3.82 -4.75
CA TYR A 13 8.32 5.10 -4.10
C TYR A 13 9.16 4.96 -2.83
N PHE A 14 9.11 3.79 -2.18
CA PHE A 14 9.92 3.51 -0.99
C PHE A 14 11.37 3.13 -1.34
N PHE A 15 11.62 2.66 -2.56
CA PHE A 15 12.93 2.18 -3.02
C PHE A 15 13.69 3.25 -3.81
N PHE A 16 12.97 4.20 -4.40
CA PHE A 16 13.49 5.18 -5.35
C PHE A 16 13.26 6.63 -4.91
N ILE A 17 13.45 6.90 -3.61
CA ILE A 17 13.24 8.23 -2.99
C ILE A 17 14.11 9.32 -3.65
N ASN A 18 15.27 8.95 -4.21
CA ASN A 18 16.15 9.85 -4.94
C ASN A 18 15.50 10.46 -6.20
N TYR A 19 14.45 9.85 -6.74
CA TYR A 19 13.65 10.40 -7.85
C TYR A 19 12.50 11.29 -7.38
N GLY A 20 12.38 11.50 -6.07
CA GLY A 20 11.54 12.49 -5.44
C GLY A 20 10.95 12.00 -4.12
N ILE A 21 11.15 12.80 -3.08
CA ILE A 21 10.76 12.48 -1.70
C ILE A 21 9.29 12.78 -1.41
N LEU A 22 8.66 13.63 -2.23
CA LEU A 22 7.26 14.01 -2.02
C LEU A 22 6.26 12.96 -2.52
N GLN A 23 6.65 12.12 -3.49
CA GLN A 23 5.80 11.05 -4.01
C GLN A 23 5.29 10.08 -2.93
N PRO A 24 6.14 9.46 -2.08
CA PRO A 24 5.67 8.55 -1.03
C PRO A 24 4.77 9.27 -0.01
N ILE A 25 5.06 10.54 0.31
CA ILE A 25 4.27 11.35 1.25
C ILE A 25 2.87 11.60 0.69
N HIS A 26 2.76 12.12 -0.54
CA HIS A 26 1.46 12.38 -1.16
C HIS A 26 0.65 11.08 -1.37
N MET A 27 1.33 9.98 -1.71
CA MET A 27 0.67 8.68 -1.81
C MET A 27 0.10 8.24 -0.46
N TYR A 28 0.85 8.40 0.62
CA TYR A 28 0.38 8.06 1.98
C TYR A 28 -0.82 8.91 2.40
N GLU A 29 -0.74 10.25 2.23
CA GLU A 29 -1.85 11.15 2.56
C GLU A 29 -3.10 10.87 1.73
N TRP A 30 -2.94 10.51 0.45
CA TRP A 30 -4.04 10.09 -0.39
C TRP A 30 -4.65 8.78 0.11
N LEU A 31 -3.81 7.79 0.42
CA LEU A 31 -4.23 6.47 0.90
C LEU A 31 -5.01 6.57 2.20
N GLU A 32 -4.56 7.40 3.14
CA GLU A 32 -5.26 7.63 4.41
C GLU A 32 -6.68 8.20 4.17
N LYS A 33 -6.79 9.23 3.32
CA LYS A 33 -8.08 9.85 3.00
C LYS A 33 -9.02 8.88 2.27
N ASP A 34 -8.49 8.12 1.33
CA ASP A 34 -9.23 7.10 0.59
C ASP A 34 -9.76 6.00 1.53
N LEU A 35 -8.92 5.50 2.45
CA LEU A 35 -9.33 4.50 3.44
C LEU A 35 -10.34 5.05 4.46
N GLN A 36 -10.22 6.32 4.86
CA GLN A 36 -11.21 6.98 5.73
C GLN A 36 -12.58 7.05 5.05
N GLU A 37 -12.62 7.44 3.77
CA GLU A 37 -13.86 7.45 2.98
C GLU A 37 -14.42 6.04 2.79
N ALA A 38 -13.58 5.08 2.38
CA ALA A 38 -14.00 3.69 2.15
C ALA A 38 -14.49 3.00 3.43
N SER A 39 -14.02 3.44 4.59
CA SER A 39 -14.40 2.92 5.91
C SER A 39 -15.72 3.47 6.45
N LYS A 40 -16.31 4.51 5.83
CA LYS A 40 -17.62 5.03 6.24
C LYS A 40 -18.70 3.93 6.17
N PRO A 41 -19.65 3.85 7.14
CA PRO A 41 -20.66 2.80 7.16
C PRO A 41 -21.45 2.64 5.84
N GLU A 42 -21.81 3.75 5.22
CA GLU A 42 -22.53 3.80 3.95
C GLU A 42 -21.72 3.24 2.76
N ASN A 43 -20.40 3.41 2.78
CA ASN A 43 -19.50 2.90 1.75
C ASN A 43 -19.18 1.43 2.00
N ARG A 44 -18.90 1.03 3.25
CA ARG A 44 -18.72 -0.38 3.64
C ARG A 44 -19.97 -1.23 3.39
N ALA A 45 -21.18 -0.68 3.50
CA ALA A 45 -22.42 -1.37 3.16
C ALA A 45 -22.54 -1.68 1.65
N LYS A 46 -21.98 -0.82 0.79
CA LYS A 46 -21.93 -1.01 -0.68
C LYS A 46 -20.73 -1.84 -1.12
N GLN A 47 -19.58 -1.62 -0.49
CA GLN A 47 -18.28 -2.18 -0.80
C GLN A 47 -17.63 -2.78 0.46
N PRO A 48 -18.08 -3.97 0.89
CA PRO A 48 -17.56 -4.61 2.10
C PRO A 48 -16.11 -5.10 1.96
N TRP A 49 -15.59 -5.22 0.74
CA TRP A 49 -14.22 -5.68 0.49
C TRP A 49 -13.33 -4.51 0.10
N ILE A 50 -12.24 -4.32 0.83
CA ILE A 50 -11.16 -3.40 0.46
C ILE A 50 -9.95 -4.28 0.17
N ILE A 51 -9.40 -4.15 -1.05
CA ILE A 51 -8.23 -4.91 -1.48
C ILE A 51 -7.15 -3.90 -1.88
N ALA A 52 -6.03 -3.92 -1.18
CA ALA A 52 -4.85 -3.16 -1.52
C ALA A 52 -3.83 -4.07 -2.21
N MET A 53 -3.24 -3.59 -3.31
CA MET A 53 -2.22 -4.30 -4.06
C MET A 53 -1.06 -3.35 -4.42
N GLY A 54 0.13 -3.94 -4.53
CA GLY A 54 1.37 -3.25 -4.91
C GLY A 54 2.29 -4.24 -5.61
N HIS A 55 3.35 -3.72 -6.25
CA HIS A 55 4.28 -4.56 -7.00
C HIS A 55 5.18 -5.37 -6.07
N ARG A 56 5.84 -4.71 -5.10
CA ARG A 56 6.73 -5.34 -4.13
C ARG A 56 5.97 -5.88 -2.91
N PRO A 57 6.35 -7.04 -2.38
CA PRO A 57 5.65 -7.67 -1.27
C PRO A 57 5.84 -6.89 0.03
N MET A 58 4.74 -6.74 0.78
CA MET A 58 4.79 -6.23 2.17
C MET A 58 5.37 -7.26 3.14
N TYR A 59 5.10 -8.55 2.92
CA TYR A 59 5.62 -9.64 3.73
C TYR A 59 6.22 -10.71 2.83
N CYS A 60 7.39 -11.21 3.22
CA CYS A 60 8.12 -12.25 2.50
C CYS A 60 8.00 -13.58 3.24
N SER A 61 7.76 -14.66 2.51
CA SER A 61 7.64 -16.02 3.06
C SER A 61 8.80 -16.95 2.66
N ASN A 62 9.67 -16.48 1.77
CA ASN A 62 10.91 -17.12 1.34
C ASN A 62 11.99 -16.05 1.13
N ASN A 63 13.24 -16.49 1.01
CA ASN A 63 14.38 -15.62 0.69
C ASN A 63 14.87 -15.98 -0.71
N ASP A 64 14.38 -15.27 -1.72
CA ASP A 64 14.77 -15.43 -3.12
C ASP A 64 15.86 -14.45 -3.58
N HIS A 65 16.41 -13.64 -2.65
CA HIS A 65 17.46 -12.65 -2.86
C HIS A 65 17.10 -11.47 -3.79
N ASP A 66 15.82 -11.20 -4.05
CA ASP A 66 15.39 -9.98 -4.77
C ASP A 66 14.71 -9.00 -3.79
N ASP A 67 13.38 -8.86 -3.84
CA ASP A 67 12.60 -7.98 -2.98
C ASP A 67 12.54 -8.45 -1.51
N CYS A 68 12.91 -9.70 -1.26
CA CYS A 68 12.82 -10.39 0.02
C CYS A 68 14.19 -10.67 0.66
N THR A 69 15.19 -9.84 0.35
CA THR A 69 16.57 -10.00 0.82
C THR A 69 16.76 -9.73 2.32
N HIS A 70 15.84 -9.00 2.96
CA HIS A 70 15.89 -8.66 4.38
C HIS A 70 14.68 -9.20 5.16
N HIS A 71 14.86 -9.41 6.47
CA HIS A 71 13.81 -9.93 7.35
C HIS A 71 12.57 -9.01 7.40
N GLU A 72 12.78 -7.69 7.19
CA GLU A 72 11.73 -6.68 7.11
C GLU A 72 11.69 -6.09 5.69
N SER A 73 10.52 -6.11 5.06
CA SER A 73 10.29 -5.44 3.78
C SER A 73 10.24 -3.93 3.99
N LEU A 74 10.92 -3.17 3.12
CA LEU A 74 10.81 -1.71 3.10
C LEU A 74 9.37 -1.24 2.93
N VAL A 75 8.54 -2.00 2.20
CA VAL A 75 7.10 -1.70 2.04
C VAL A 75 6.36 -1.77 3.38
N SER A 76 6.66 -2.79 4.20
CA SER A 76 6.04 -2.92 5.53
C SER A 76 6.51 -1.81 6.45
N PHE A 77 7.82 -1.55 6.47
CA PHE A 77 8.40 -0.51 7.33
C PHE A 77 7.82 0.87 6.99
N SER A 78 7.78 1.25 5.71
CA SER A 78 7.34 2.57 5.26
C SER A 78 5.83 2.83 5.36
N LEU A 79 5.00 1.80 5.53
CA LEU A 79 3.54 1.96 5.69
C LEU A 79 3.07 1.83 7.14
N MET A 80 3.90 1.27 8.03
CA MET A 80 3.58 1.10 9.45
C MET A 80 4.13 2.22 10.34
N TYR A 81 5.15 2.96 9.87
CA TYR A 81 5.86 4.02 10.60
C TYR A 81 6.01 5.26 9.73
#